data_AF-A0A7Y7CC60-F1
#
_entry.id   AF-A0A7Y7CC60-F1
#
_cell.length_a   1.000
_cell.length_b   1.000
_cell.length_c   1.000
_cell.angle_alpha   90.00
_cell.angle_beta   90.00
_cell.angle_gamma   90.00
#
_symmetry.space_group_name_H-M   'P 1'
#
loop_
_entity.id
_entity.type
_entity.pdbx_description
1 polymer ?
#
loop_
_entity_poly.entity_id
_entity_poly.type
_entity_poly.pdbx_seq_one_letter_code
_entity_poly.pdbx_strand_id
1 'polypeptide(L)'
;MLALLRHGEGATPGQVVRRFFESWRTVLVKTDCQAGCAIAAVANARLEHPELGARAASVFVAWERELGERLVVAGMPHAKASSAAALILASVEGALILCRARKEMAPFDAVRDALMDFVGP
;
A
#
# COMPACT_ATOMS: atom_id res chain seq x y z
N MET A 1 0.77 9.72 5.77
CA MET A 1 1.33 8.46 5.23
C MET A 1 1.86 8.65 3.80
N LEU A 2 1.04 9.02 2.82
CA LEU A 2 1.53 9.37 1.46
C LEU A 2 2.48 10.59 1.40
N ALA A 3 2.36 11.52 2.35
CA ALA A 3 3.26 12.67 2.46
C ALA A 3 4.75 12.30 2.64
N LEU A 4 5.07 11.07 3.07
CA LEU A 4 6.44 10.57 3.23
C LEU A 4 7.03 10.00 1.92
N LEU A 5 6.23 9.85 0.87
CA LEU A 5 6.75 9.42 -0.43
C LEU A 5 7.36 10.59 -1.23
N ARG A 6 7.38 11.83 -0.69
CA ARG A 6 7.80 13.06 -1.42
C ARG A 6 9.28 13.15 -1.86
N HIS A 7 10.05 12.07 -1.86
CA HIS A 7 11.43 12.09 -2.35
C HIS A 7 11.70 11.04 -3.42
N GLY A 8 12.23 11.51 -4.56
CA GLY A 8 13.10 10.75 -5.47
C GLY A 8 12.78 10.91 -6.94
N GLU A 9 13.22 12.01 -7.57
CA GLU A 9 13.58 11.97 -8.99
C GLU A 9 14.60 10.84 -9.19
N GLY A 10 14.41 10.00 -10.23
CA GLY A 10 15.26 8.83 -10.49
C GLY A 10 14.95 7.57 -9.67
N ALA A 11 13.77 7.50 -9.01
CA ALA A 11 13.34 6.26 -8.38
C ALA A 11 12.95 5.20 -9.42
N THR A 12 13.25 3.94 -9.16
CA THR A 12 12.77 2.81 -9.96
C THR A 12 11.45 2.24 -9.40
N PRO A 13 10.67 1.43 -10.16
CA PRO A 13 9.43 0.85 -9.65
C PRO A 13 9.63 0.01 -8.38
N GLY A 14 10.70 -0.78 -8.32
CA GLY A 14 11.06 -1.54 -7.11
C GLY A 14 11.36 -0.64 -5.92
N GLN A 15 12.00 0.51 -6.13
CA GLN A 15 12.23 1.49 -5.06
C GLN A 15 10.94 2.17 -4.58
N VAL A 16 9.97 2.40 -5.45
CA VAL A 16 8.64 2.90 -5.07
C VAL A 16 7.96 1.90 -4.13
N VAL A 17 7.93 0.61 -4.50
CA VAL A 17 7.38 -0.46 -3.65
C VAL A 17 8.10 -0.51 -2.30
N ARG A 18 9.43 -0.57 -2.30
CA ARG A 18 10.24 -0.62 -1.07
C ARG A 18 9.91 0.55 -0.13
N ARG A 19 9.87 1.79 -0.64
CA ARG A 19 9.57 2.98 0.17
C ARG A 19 8.14 2.96 0.72
N PHE A 20 7.18 2.50 -0.08
CA PHE A 20 5.80 2.35 0.37
C PHE A 20 5.70 1.35 1.53
N PHE A 21 6.34 0.18 1.40
CA PHE A 21 6.35 -0.85 2.45
C PHE A 21 7.09 -0.43 3.72
N GLU A 22 8.22 0.28 3.62
CA GLU A 22 8.97 0.78 4.79
C GLU A 22 8.12 1.71 5.68
N SER A 23 7.25 2.52 5.05
CA SER A 23 6.36 3.41 5.80
C SER A 23 5.38 2.65 6.71
N TRP A 24 4.86 1.50 6.24
CA TRP A 24 4.00 0.62 7.02
C TRP A 24 4.79 -0.24 8.00
N ARG A 25 5.98 -0.73 7.61
CA ARG A 25 6.86 -1.53 8.47
C ARG A 25 7.15 -0.82 9.78
N THR A 26 7.47 0.46 9.71
CA THR A 26 7.74 1.30 10.90
C THR A 26 6.56 1.29 11.88
N VAL A 27 5.32 1.33 11.37
CA VAL A 27 4.10 1.32 12.19
C VAL A 27 3.83 -0.06 12.78
N LEU A 28 3.98 -1.11 11.96
CA LEU A 28 3.75 -2.49 12.41
C LEU A 28 4.73 -2.92 13.50
N VAL A 29 6.02 -2.62 13.34
CA VAL A 29 7.05 -2.97 14.33
C VAL A 29 6.79 -2.23 15.66
N LYS A 30 6.45 -0.94 15.60
CA LYS A 30 6.13 -0.15 16.81
C LYS A 30 4.89 -0.63 17.55
N THR A 31 4.03 -1.40 16.89
CA THR A 31 2.75 -1.84 17.45
C THR A 31 2.67 -3.35 17.65
N ASP A 32 3.80 -4.08 17.56
CA ASP A 32 3.81 -5.55 17.66
C ASP A 32 2.77 -6.20 16.73
N CYS A 33 2.75 -5.73 15.47
CA CYS A 33 1.82 -6.10 14.41
C CYS A 33 0.33 -5.83 14.71
N GLN A 34 -0.01 -5.06 15.75
CA GLN A 34 -1.40 -4.76 16.09
C GLN A 34 -2.02 -3.66 15.22
N ALA A 35 -1.21 -2.79 14.60
CA ALA A 35 -1.71 -1.77 13.69
C ALA A 35 -2.34 -2.37 12.42
N GLY A 36 -3.24 -1.60 11.81
CA GLY A 36 -3.84 -1.91 10.52
C GLY A 36 -4.34 -0.63 9.87
N CYS A 37 -4.97 -0.73 8.70
CA CYS A 37 -5.42 0.45 7.99
C CYS A 37 -6.74 0.98 8.57
N ALA A 38 -6.71 2.22 9.09
CA ALA A 38 -7.91 2.89 9.58
C ALA A 38 -8.94 3.09 8.46
N ILE A 39 -8.50 3.33 7.22
CA ILE A 39 -9.39 3.49 6.07
C ILE A 39 -10.09 2.17 5.73
N ALA A 40 -9.37 1.03 5.80
CA ALA A 40 -9.97 -0.29 5.62
C ALA A 40 -11.03 -0.59 6.69
N ALA A 41 -10.78 -0.20 7.94
CA ALA A 41 -11.78 -0.34 9.02
C ALA A 41 -13.06 0.44 8.71
N VAL A 42 -12.95 1.69 8.23
CA VAL A 42 -14.10 2.50 7.82
C VAL A 42 -14.81 1.90 6.60
N ALA A 43 -14.05 1.37 5.63
CA ALA A 43 -14.63 0.72 4.46
C ALA A 43 -15.43 -0.54 4.83
N ASN A 44 -14.98 -1.32 5.82
CA ASN A 44 -15.69 -2.50 6.31
C ASN A 44 -17.00 -2.15 7.04
N ALA A 45 -17.10 -0.95 7.62
CA ALA A 45 -18.32 -0.45 8.28
C ALA A 45 -19.29 0.26 7.31
N ARG A 46 -19.15 0.04 6.00
CA ARG A 46 -19.94 0.74 4.97
C ARG A 46 -21.43 0.44 5.02
N LEU A 47 -21.82 -0.76 5.45
CA LEU A 47 -23.23 -1.13 5.55
C LEU A 47 -23.94 -0.30 6.63
N GLU A 48 -23.26 -0.10 7.76
CA GLU A 48 -23.76 0.71 8.88
C GLU A 48 -23.62 2.21 8.62
N HIS A 49 -22.57 2.61 7.88
CA HIS A 49 -22.23 4.01 7.61
C HIS A 49 -21.92 4.27 6.13
N PRO A 50 -22.93 4.35 5.24
CA PRO A 50 -22.73 4.47 3.80
C PRO A 50 -21.91 5.70 3.38
N GLU A 51 -22.12 6.85 4.02
CA GLU A 51 -21.36 8.08 3.71
C GLU A 51 -19.88 7.96 4.09
N LEU A 52 -19.57 7.35 5.24
CA LEU A 52 -18.19 7.10 5.65
C LEU A 52 -17.52 6.07 4.72
N GLY A 53 -18.26 5.03 4.32
CA GLY A 53 -17.80 4.06 3.34
C GLY A 53 -17.50 4.69 1.98
N ALA A 54 -18.31 5.65 1.52
CA ALA A 54 -18.04 6.41 0.29
C ALA A 54 -16.76 7.25 0.40
N ARG A 55 -16.53 7.90 1.55
CA ARG A 55 -15.29 8.64 1.82
C ARG A 55 -14.06 7.72 1.83
N ALA A 56 -14.17 6.54 2.46
CA ALA A 56 -13.10 5.55 2.46
C ALA A 56 -12.75 5.08 1.04
N ALA A 57 -13.76 4.85 0.20
CA ALA A 57 -13.56 4.52 -1.21
C ALA A 57 -12.81 5.64 -1.96
N SER A 58 -13.19 6.91 -1.77
CA SER A 58 -12.49 8.04 -2.37
C SER A 58 -11.02 8.13 -1.92
N VAL A 59 -10.72 7.79 -0.67
CA VAL A 59 -9.35 7.78 -0.14
C VAL A 59 -8.52 6.67 -0.81
N PHE A 60 -9.06 5.46 -0.95
CA PHE A 60 -8.34 4.38 -1.64
C PHE A 60 -8.09 4.72 -3.11
N VAL A 61 -9.08 5.25 -3.84
CA VAL A 61 -8.90 5.71 -5.22
C VAL A 61 -7.79 6.76 -5.33
N ALA A 62 -7.74 7.71 -4.39
CA ALA A 62 -6.69 8.72 -4.36
C ALA A 62 -5.30 8.09 -4.10
N TRP A 63 -5.21 7.08 -3.25
CA TRP A 63 -3.96 6.37 -2.96
C TRP A 63 -3.47 5.55 -4.15
N GLU A 64 -4.36 4.84 -4.85
CA GLU A 64 -4.04 4.10 -6.08
C GLU A 64 -3.54 5.03 -7.17
N ARG A 65 -4.23 6.18 -7.37
CA ARG A 65 -3.81 7.17 -8.35
C ARG A 65 -2.41 7.71 -8.06
N GLU A 66 -2.17 8.15 -6.82
CA GLU A 66 -0.86 8.65 -6.39
C GLU A 66 0.24 7.61 -6.56
N LEU A 67 -0.04 6.35 -6.21
CA LEU A 67 0.92 5.26 -6.39
C LEU A 67 1.19 4.97 -7.87
N GLY A 68 0.15 4.99 -8.71
CA GLY A 68 0.25 4.84 -10.16
C GLY A 68 1.10 5.95 -10.78
N GLU A 69 0.85 7.21 -10.43
CA GLU A 69 1.65 8.36 -10.89
C GLU A 69 3.13 8.20 -10.55
N ARG A 70 3.44 7.70 -9.34
CA ARG A 70 4.83 7.44 -8.91
C ARG A 70 5.48 6.31 -9.70
N LEU A 71 4.74 5.26 -10.00
CA LEU A 71 5.24 4.16 -10.84
C LEU A 71 5.51 4.66 -12.27
N VAL A 72 4.68 5.56 -12.80
CA VAL A 72 4.91 6.20 -14.11
C VAL A 72 6.16 7.06 -14.10
N VAL A 73 6.32 7.93 -13.09
CA VAL A 73 7.54 8.75 -12.91
C VAL A 73 8.78 7.86 -12.78
N ALA A 74 8.63 6.67 -12.21
CA ALA A 74 9.68 5.67 -12.09
C ALA A 74 9.95 4.86 -13.37
N GLY A 75 9.30 5.18 -14.50
CA GLY A 75 9.53 4.56 -15.80
C GLY A 75 8.56 3.43 -16.15
N MET A 76 7.53 3.16 -15.34
CA MET A 76 6.50 2.17 -15.70
C MET A 76 5.53 2.74 -16.75
N PRO A 77 5.17 1.98 -17.80
CA PRO A 77 4.14 2.41 -18.75
C PRO A 77 2.80 2.67 -18.06
N HIS A 78 2.11 3.75 -18.43
CA HIS A 78 0.85 4.18 -17.80
C HIS A 78 -0.22 3.06 -17.76
N ALA A 79 -0.33 2.25 -18.82
CA ALA A 79 -1.26 1.12 -18.88
C ALA A 79 -0.99 0.04 -17.82
N LYS A 80 0.27 -0.15 -17.42
CA LYS A 80 0.68 -1.11 -16.38
C LYS A 80 0.66 -0.49 -14.98
N ALA A 81 0.91 0.82 -14.86
CA ALA A 81 1.02 1.49 -13.57
C ALA A 81 -0.28 1.44 -12.75
N SER A 82 -1.44 1.59 -13.40
CA SER A 82 -2.74 1.53 -12.71
C SER A 82 -3.01 0.16 -12.09
N SER A 83 -2.83 -0.93 -12.86
CA SER A 83 -3.02 -2.28 -12.34
C SER A 83 -1.98 -2.68 -11.30
N ALA A 84 -0.72 -2.24 -11.46
CA ALA A 84 0.31 -2.42 -10.45
C ALA A 84 0.00 -1.68 -9.14
N ALA A 85 -0.51 -0.45 -9.21
CA ALA A 85 -0.89 0.32 -8.03
C ALA A 85 -2.02 -0.38 -7.23
N ALA A 86 -3.06 -0.85 -7.92
CA ALA A 86 -4.13 -1.62 -7.29
C ALA A 86 -3.61 -2.91 -6.65
N LEU A 87 -2.74 -3.65 -7.35
CA LEU A 87 -2.13 -4.87 -6.81
C LEU A 87 -1.30 -4.59 -5.56
N ILE A 88 -0.45 -3.57 -5.57
CA ILE A 88 0.39 -3.19 -4.43
C ILE A 88 -0.47 -2.81 -3.23
N LEU A 89 -1.51 -1.98 -3.43
CA LEU A 89 -2.38 -1.54 -2.35
C LEU A 89 -3.15 -2.72 -1.74
N ALA A 90 -3.79 -3.54 -2.57
CA ALA A 90 -4.52 -4.72 -2.10
C ALA A 90 -3.60 -5.71 -1.35
N SER A 91 -2.38 -5.88 -1.84
CA SER A 91 -1.38 -6.77 -1.24
C SER A 91 -0.93 -6.27 0.13
N VAL A 92 -0.72 -4.96 0.30
CA VAL A 92 -0.41 -4.37 1.62
C VAL A 92 -1.56 -4.57 2.58
N GLU A 93 -2.81 -4.27 2.19
CA GLU A 93 -3.96 -4.44 3.08
C GLU A 93 -4.12 -5.90 3.54
N GLY A 94 -3.94 -6.86 2.63
CA GLY A 94 -3.90 -8.28 2.96
C GLY A 94 -2.75 -8.64 3.91
N ALA A 95 -1.55 -8.10 3.67
CA ALA A 95 -0.40 -8.32 4.54
C ALA A 95 -0.62 -7.77 5.95
N LEU A 96 -1.25 -6.59 6.09
CA LEU A 96 -1.61 -6.01 7.40
C LEU A 96 -2.55 -6.94 8.18
N ILE A 97 -3.54 -7.53 7.52
CA ILE A 97 -4.46 -8.51 8.12
C ILE A 97 -3.68 -9.73 8.61
N LEU A 98 -2.82 -10.30 7.76
CA LEU A 98 -2.05 -11.51 8.09
C LEU A 98 -1.05 -11.25 9.22
N CYS A 99 -0.37 -10.11 9.23
CA CYS A 99 0.56 -9.75 10.29
C CYS A 99 -0.15 -9.62 11.63
N ARG A 100 -1.32 -8.99 11.66
CA ARG A 100 -2.12 -8.90 12.89
C ARG A 100 -2.59 -10.28 13.36
N ALA A 101 -3.07 -11.11 12.45
CA ALA A 101 -3.59 -12.44 12.78
C ALA A 101 -2.50 -13.38 13.32
N ARG A 102 -1.29 -13.32 12.74
CA ARG A 102 -0.16 -14.20 13.09
C ARG A 102 0.80 -13.59 14.10
N LYS A 103 0.66 -12.29 14.38
CA LYS A 103 1.55 -11.52 15.26
C LYS A 103 3.02 -11.56 14.83
N GLU A 104 3.27 -11.53 13.52
CA GLU A 104 4.61 -11.63 12.93
C GLU A 104 4.73 -10.79 11.65
N MET A 105 5.96 -10.41 11.29
CA MET A 105 6.26 -9.59 10.11
C MET A 105 6.48 -10.39 8.82
N ALA A 106 6.62 -11.72 8.91
CA ALA A 106 6.96 -12.56 7.78
C ALA A 106 6.01 -12.41 6.56
N PRO A 107 4.67 -12.32 6.73
CA PRO A 107 3.77 -12.07 5.60
C PRO A 107 4.02 -10.73 4.90
N PHE A 108 4.36 -9.68 5.67
CA PHE A 108 4.63 -8.35 5.13
C PHE A 108 5.90 -8.33 4.28
N ASP A 109 6.96 -8.99 4.78
CA ASP A 109 8.24 -9.11 4.08
C ASP A 109 8.10 -9.93 2.81
N ALA A 110 7.41 -11.08 2.87
CA ALA A 110 7.18 -11.93 1.69
C ALA A 110 6.44 -11.21 0.57
N VAL A 111 5.39 -10.44 0.92
CA VAL A 111 4.61 -9.66 -0.07
C VAL A 111 5.44 -8.52 -0.65
N ARG A 112 6.25 -7.81 0.16
CA ARG A 112 7.15 -6.77 -0.34
C ARG A 112 8.07 -7.34 -1.42
N ASP A 113 8.74 -8.44 -1.11
CA ASP A 113 9.76 -9.02 -1.97
C ASP A 113 9.14 -9.52 -3.28
N ALA A 114 8.01 -10.22 -3.21
CA ALA A 114 7.27 -10.64 -4.40
C ALA A 114 6.80 -9.47 -5.28
N LEU A 115 6.38 -8.35 -4.68
CA LEU A 115 5.99 -7.16 -5.44
C LEU A 115 7.19 -6.46 -6.07
N MET A 116 8.34 -6.41 -5.39
CA MET A 116 9.57 -5.86 -5.96
C MET A 116 10.00 -6.64 -7.21
N ASP A 117 9.92 -7.97 -7.15
CA ASP A 117 10.18 -8.83 -8.31
C ASP A 117 9.17 -8.60 -9.45
N PHE A 118 7.88 -8.45 -9.11
CA PHE A 118 6.82 -8.22 -10.08
C PHE A 118 6.95 -6.88 -10.85
N VAL A 119 7.29 -5.80 -10.14
CA VAL A 119 7.40 -4.47 -10.76
C VAL A 119 8.71 -4.27 -11.51
N GLY A 120 9.73 -5.08 -11.20
CA GLY A 120 11.07 -4.97 -11.76
C GLY A 120 11.96 -3.98 -11.01
N PRO A 121 13.26 -3.95 -11.36
CA PRO A 121 14.27 -3.15 -10.69
C PRO A 121 13.91 -1.68 -10.65
#